data_AF-A0A525IK29-F1
#
_entry.id   AF-A0A525IK29-F1
#
_cell.length_a   1.000
_cell.length_b   1.000
_cell.length_c   1.000
_cell.angle_alpha   90.00
_cell.angle_beta   90.00
_cell.angle_gamma   90.00
#
_symmetry.space_group_name_H-M   'P 1'
#
loop_
_entity.id
_entity.type
_entity.pdbx_description
1 polymer ?
#
loop_
_entity_poly.entity_id
_entity_poly.type
_entity_poly.pdbx_seq_one_letter_code
_entity_poly.pdbx_strand_id
1 'polypeptide(L)'
;MQRTALKAVLIIFALVALGFTTVVSQAADPLPSWNDGPAKQSIIAFVEKVTKPGSPDFVPVPERIATFDNDGTLWCEQPMPVQLYFALDRVKALAPQHPEWKTREPFASLLKGDFQKAMAGGDHALLEIVMATHAGMTTAEFEQIVKNWIATAKHPKTGQLYTDMVYQPMLEVLSYLRANGFKNYIVSGGGIEFMRPWAARVYGIPPEQVVGSSIKTKFDMRDGKPILVRLPEFNFNDDQGGKPVGINQHIGRRPIAAFGNSRGDKEMLEYTQAGGGARFELLVLHDDAAREYAYGPALGLPEPKLGAFPQALYDQAKQAGWTVVSMKNDWGLVFPFEPGTVTAIDILLEPDATMLRHAEAVNASHLKIFPQGFALDAAHRPHITLIQRFVRTADLDKVYAAAGKVLARANVTGIKLEAFKYYYVPSNDLGLSGIVARPTAELLKLQDDLVAAVAPFTVTSGTSAAFVTTSDDRVIDPFLIDYVSTFVPKNTAERFSPHVSTGLAPRTYLDKLLTEPFEPFTFSPAGAAVYQLGQFGTAAKKLREFDLRP
;
A
#
# COMPACT_ATOMS: atom_id res chain seq x y z
N MET A 1 -13.77 9.00 68.14
CA MET A 1 -14.49 9.52 66.95
C MET A 1 -13.61 9.85 65.75
N GLN A 2 -12.27 9.95 65.85
CA GLN A 2 -11.41 10.35 64.71
C GLN A 2 -10.86 9.21 63.81
N ARG A 3 -10.96 7.92 64.19
CA ARG A 3 -10.43 6.80 63.37
C ARG A 3 -11.44 6.19 62.38
N THR A 4 -12.74 6.42 62.59
CA THR A 4 -13.81 5.90 61.72
C THR A 4 -14.11 6.83 60.54
N ALA A 5 -13.90 8.15 60.68
CA ALA A 5 -14.09 9.11 59.59
C ALA A 5 -13.02 8.98 58.49
N LEU A 6 -11.78 8.60 58.84
CA LEU A 6 -10.68 8.48 57.87
C LEU A 6 -10.84 7.26 56.94
N LYS A 7 -11.48 6.18 57.40
CA LYS A 7 -11.76 5.00 56.57
C LYS A 7 -12.91 5.23 55.57
N ALA A 8 -13.87 6.08 55.89
CA ALA A 8 -14.97 6.42 54.99
C ALA A 8 -14.52 7.34 53.83
N VAL A 9 -13.58 8.26 54.07
CA VAL A 9 -13.04 9.15 53.03
C VAL A 9 -12.11 8.40 52.06
N LEU A 10 -11.35 7.41 52.54
CA LEU A 10 -10.49 6.55 51.70
C LEU A 10 -11.28 5.57 50.81
N ILE A 11 -12.45 5.11 51.24
CA ILE A 11 -13.31 4.22 50.43
C ILE A 11 -14.06 5.02 49.34
N ILE A 12 -14.42 6.27 49.60
CA ILE A 12 -15.05 7.15 48.60
C ILE A 12 -14.03 7.60 47.55
N PHE A 13 -12.76 7.84 47.90
CA PHE A 13 -11.70 8.11 46.92
C PHE A 13 -11.34 6.88 46.06
N ALA A 14 -11.43 5.67 46.62
CA ALA A 14 -11.22 4.43 45.85
C ALA A 14 -12.39 4.09 44.90
N LEU A 15 -13.62 4.51 45.21
CA LEU A 15 -14.79 4.32 44.34
C LEU A 15 -14.94 5.42 43.27
N VAL A 16 -14.43 6.63 43.50
CA VAL A 16 -14.36 7.68 42.48
C VAL A 16 -13.17 7.47 41.52
N ALA A 17 -12.12 6.76 41.94
CA ALA A 17 -11.01 6.36 41.08
C ALA A 17 -11.33 5.19 40.11
N LEU A 18 -12.46 4.49 40.30
CA LEU A 18 -12.93 3.45 39.35
C LEU A 18 -13.92 3.99 38.29
N GLY A 19 -14.26 5.28 38.33
CA GLY A 19 -15.22 5.91 37.42
C GLY A 19 -14.60 6.66 36.23
N PHE A 20 -13.27 6.73 36.13
CA PHE A 20 -12.61 7.43 35.02
C PHE A 20 -12.14 6.45 33.93
N THR A 21 -12.90 6.52 32.83
CA THR A 21 -12.49 6.27 31.45
C THR A 21 -12.03 4.85 31.11
N THR A 22 -12.99 3.94 30.92
CA THR A 22 -12.89 3.02 29.78
C THR A 22 -13.08 3.84 28.51
N VAL A 23 -12.02 4.52 28.05
CA VAL A 23 -11.92 4.80 26.62
C VAL A 23 -11.81 3.41 26.00
N VAL A 24 -12.93 2.87 25.53
CA VAL A 24 -12.89 1.75 24.60
C VAL A 24 -12.14 2.32 23.40
N SER A 25 -10.84 2.04 23.33
CA SER A 25 -10.08 2.19 22.11
C SER A 25 -10.76 1.28 21.12
N GLN A 26 -11.70 1.81 20.33
CA GLN A 26 -12.20 1.11 19.16
C GLN A 26 -10.97 0.73 18.36
N ALA A 27 -10.71 -0.57 18.26
CA ALA A 27 -9.68 -1.06 17.37
C ALA A 27 -9.97 -0.48 15.99
N ALA A 28 -8.92 0.04 15.34
CA ALA A 28 -9.04 0.58 14.01
C ALA A 28 -9.73 -0.42 13.08
N ASP A 29 -10.73 0.00 12.31
CA ASP A 29 -11.34 -0.87 11.30
C ASP A 29 -10.23 -1.33 10.34
N PRO A 30 -9.89 -2.64 10.31
CA PRO A 30 -8.78 -3.13 9.53
C PRO A 30 -9.10 -3.18 8.02
N LEU A 31 -10.37 -3.09 7.64
CA LEU A 31 -10.87 -3.29 6.27
C LEU A 31 -11.86 -2.16 5.88
N PRO A 32 -11.44 -0.89 5.87
CA PRO A 32 -12.34 0.26 5.73
C PRO A 32 -13.01 0.40 4.36
N SER A 33 -12.44 -0.18 3.29
CA SER A 33 -13.07 -0.20 1.96
C SER A 33 -14.00 -1.40 1.78
N TRP A 34 -14.15 -2.25 2.79
CA TRP A 34 -15.14 -3.32 2.83
C TRP A 34 -16.40 -2.83 3.54
N ASN A 35 -17.54 -2.98 2.88
CA ASN A 35 -18.84 -2.74 3.48
C ASN A 35 -19.06 -3.73 4.62
N ASP A 36 -19.78 -3.30 5.66
CA ASP A 36 -20.11 -4.19 6.78
C ASP A 36 -21.03 -5.31 6.28
N GLY A 37 -20.58 -6.55 6.48
CA GLY A 37 -21.30 -7.73 6.00
C GLY A 37 -20.53 -9.03 6.23
N PRO A 38 -21.13 -10.16 5.82
CA PRO A 38 -20.57 -11.49 6.06
C PRO A 38 -19.15 -11.69 5.51
N ALA A 39 -18.82 -11.10 4.35
CA ALA A 39 -17.49 -11.20 3.74
C ALA A 39 -16.40 -10.55 4.59
N LYS A 40 -16.59 -9.29 5.00
CA LYS A 40 -15.67 -8.57 5.89
C LYS A 40 -15.51 -9.30 7.23
N GLN A 41 -16.63 -9.76 7.79
CA GLN A 41 -16.65 -10.47 9.07
C GLN A 41 -15.92 -11.82 8.99
N SER A 42 -16.02 -12.56 7.87
CA SER A 42 -15.35 -13.86 7.74
C SER A 42 -13.82 -13.72 7.72
N ILE A 43 -13.29 -12.68 7.05
CA ILE A 43 -11.86 -12.37 7.03
C ILE A 43 -11.37 -12.04 8.44
N ILE A 44 -12.03 -11.10 9.13
CA ILE A 44 -11.64 -10.67 10.49
C ILE A 44 -11.73 -11.83 11.47
N ALA A 45 -12.84 -12.57 11.45
CA ALA A 45 -13.04 -13.70 12.36
C ALA A 45 -12.00 -14.80 12.15
N PHE A 46 -11.62 -15.11 10.90
CA PHE A 46 -10.55 -16.06 10.62
C PHE A 46 -9.20 -15.60 11.20
N VAL A 47 -8.81 -14.35 10.95
CA VAL A 47 -7.54 -13.80 11.42
C VAL A 47 -7.49 -13.77 12.94
N GLU A 48 -8.54 -13.30 13.61
CA GLU A 48 -8.62 -13.33 15.08
C GLU A 48 -8.52 -14.76 15.60
N LYS A 49 -9.22 -15.71 14.99
CA LYS A 49 -9.25 -17.11 15.39
C LYS A 49 -7.88 -17.77 15.33
N VAL A 50 -7.09 -17.52 14.29
CA VAL A 50 -5.76 -18.15 14.10
C VAL A 50 -4.62 -17.40 14.77
N THR A 51 -4.83 -16.16 15.18
CA THR A 51 -3.78 -15.34 15.81
C THR A 51 -3.94 -15.12 17.31
N LYS A 52 -5.14 -15.34 17.87
CA LYS A 52 -5.41 -15.20 19.30
C LYS A 52 -4.70 -16.26 20.15
N PRO A 53 -3.79 -15.88 21.07
CA PRO A 53 -3.16 -16.82 21.99
C PRO A 53 -4.20 -17.62 22.80
N GLY A 54 -4.00 -18.93 22.90
CA GLY A 54 -4.93 -19.84 23.59
C GLY A 54 -6.16 -20.25 22.77
N SER A 55 -6.32 -19.76 21.55
CA SER A 55 -7.29 -20.31 20.60
C SER A 55 -6.91 -21.77 20.26
N PRO A 56 -7.87 -22.71 20.19
CA PRO A 56 -7.60 -24.07 19.72
C PRO A 56 -7.12 -24.12 18.26
N ASP A 57 -7.38 -23.05 17.50
CA ASP A 57 -6.97 -22.89 16.10
C ASP A 57 -5.76 -21.95 15.94
N PHE A 58 -5.07 -21.62 17.03
CA PHE A 58 -3.89 -20.76 16.97
C PHE A 58 -2.81 -21.35 16.06
N VAL A 59 -2.34 -20.54 15.10
CA VAL A 59 -1.24 -20.88 14.20
C VAL A 59 -0.01 -20.06 14.56
N PRO A 60 1.17 -20.67 14.77
CA PRO A 60 2.42 -19.94 14.98
C PRO A 60 2.78 -19.02 13.82
N VAL A 61 3.35 -17.85 14.09
CA VAL A 61 3.72 -16.83 13.07
C VAL A 61 4.47 -17.43 11.86
N PRO A 62 5.47 -18.33 12.01
CA PRO A 62 6.17 -18.90 10.86
C PRO A 62 5.30 -19.72 9.89
N GLU A 63 4.12 -20.17 10.32
CA GLU A 63 3.19 -21.02 9.58
C GLU A 63 1.99 -20.26 8.99
N ARG A 64 1.87 -18.96 9.29
CA ARG A 64 0.79 -18.10 8.77
C ARG A 64 1.06 -17.72 7.32
N ILE A 65 0.82 -18.64 6.40
CA ILE A 65 1.02 -18.44 4.97
C ILE A 65 -0.33 -18.14 4.31
N ALA A 66 -0.41 -17.04 3.55
CA ALA A 66 -1.54 -16.70 2.70
C ALA A 66 -1.12 -16.58 1.24
N THR A 67 -1.90 -17.12 0.31
CA THR A 67 -1.61 -17.10 -1.14
C THR A 67 -2.70 -16.37 -1.91
N PHE A 68 -2.30 -15.53 -2.86
CA PHE A 68 -3.18 -14.70 -3.66
C PHE A 68 -2.89 -14.92 -5.15
N ASP A 69 -3.91 -15.11 -5.98
CA ASP A 69 -3.73 -14.80 -7.40
C ASP A 69 -3.52 -13.29 -7.58
N ASN A 70 -3.01 -12.87 -8.74
CA ASN A 70 -2.81 -11.48 -9.10
C ASN A 70 -3.91 -10.97 -10.05
N ASP A 71 -3.95 -11.50 -11.28
CA ASP A 71 -4.93 -11.10 -12.30
C ASP A 71 -6.36 -11.40 -11.81
N GLY A 72 -7.24 -10.40 -11.79
CA GLY A 72 -8.62 -10.56 -11.31
C GLY A 72 -8.79 -10.69 -9.80
N THR A 73 -7.71 -10.88 -9.03
CA THR A 73 -7.76 -11.02 -7.56
C THR A 73 -7.14 -9.84 -6.82
N LEU A 74 -5.98 -9.34 -7.26
CA LEU A 74 -5.32 -8.15 -6.69
C LEU A 74 -5.46 -6.92 -7.59
N TRP A 75 -5.64 -7.11 -8.91
CA TRP A 75 -5.83 -6.03 -9.87
C TRP A 75 -6.75 -6.40 -11.03
N CYS A 76 -7.13 -5.40 -11.82
CA CYS A 76 -7.96 -5.54 -13.03
C CYS A 76 -7.26 -6.37 -14.11
N GLU A 77 -7.95 -7.41 -14.58
CA GLU A 77 -7.51 -8.27 -15.69
C GLU A 77 -8.36 -8.07 -16.96
N GLN A 78 -9.30 -7.13 -16.97
CA GLN A 78 -10.15 -6.85 -18.13
C GLN A 78 -9.66 -5.61 -18.88
N PRO A 79 -9.85 -5.55 -20.22
CA PRO A 79 -10.46 -6.57 -21.07
C PRO A 79 -9.53 -7.76 -21.39
N MET A 80 -8.31 -7.75 -20.87
CA MET A 80 -7.37 -8.86 -20.93
C MET A 80 -6.24 -8.72 -19.88
N PRO A 81 -5.60 -9.83 -19.47
CA PRO A 81 -4.50 -9.80 -18.51
C PRO A 81 -3.40 -8.80 -18.87
N VAL A 82 -2.88 -8.08 -17.88
CA VAL A 82 -1.93 -6.97 -18.08
C VAL A 82 -0.65 -7.42 -18.78
N GLN A 83 -0.16 -8.63 -18.48
CA GLN A 83 1.04 -9.15 -19.13
C GLN A 83 0.85 -9.36 -20.64
N LEU A 84 -0.38 -9.57 -21.12
CA LEU A 84 -0.64 -9.66 -22.56
C LEU A 84 -0.54 -8.30 -23.25
N TYR A 85 -0.90 -7.21 -22.58
CA TYR A 85 -0.60 -5.85 -23.07
C TYR A 85 0.89 -5.61 -23.16
N PHE A 86 1.65 -6.02 -22.14
CA PHE A 86 3.10 -5.97 -22.18
C PHE A 86 3.66 -6.75 -23.38
N ALA A 87 3.21 -7.99 -23.58
CA ALA A 87 3.64 -8.82 -24.70
C ALA A 87 3.31 -8.16 -26.06
N LEU A 88 2.11 -7.58 -26.21
CA LEU A 88 1.72 -6.84 -27.41
C LEU A 88 2.66 -5.67 -27.68
N ASP A 89 2.93 -4.83 -26.69
CA ASP A 89 3.78 -3.66 -26.85
C ASP A 89 5.25 -4.06 -27.13
N ARG A 90 5.71 -5.17 -26.55
CA ARG A 90 7.02 -5.75 -26.87
C ARG A 90 7.08 -6.23 -28.32
N VAL A 91 6.06 -6.93 -28.80
CA VAL A 91 5.98 -7.36 -30.21
C VAL A 91 5.92 -6.16 -31.14
N LYS A 92 5.14 -5.12 -30.84
CA LYS A 92 5.10 -3.89 -31.64
C LYS A 92 6.47 -3.18 -31.69
N ALA A 93 7.17 -3.12 -30.56
CA ALA A 93 8.49 -2.49 -30.49
C ALA A 93 9.56 -3.24 -31.29
N LEU A 94 9.43 -4.57 -31.40
CA LEU A 94 10.36 -5.44 -32.14
C LEU A 94 9.94 -5.68 -33.61
N ALA A 95 8.67 -5.47 -33.95
CA ALA A 95 8.13 -5.73 -35.29
C ALA A 95 8.91 -5.06 -36.45
N PRO A 96 9.52 -3.85 -36.32
CA PRO A 96 10.37 -3.29 -37.38
C PRO A 96 11.58 -4.16 -37.74
N GLN A 97 12.04 -5.01 -36.83
CA GLN A 97 13.15 -5.96 -37.02
C GLN A 97 12.67 -7.33 -37.52
N HIS A 98 11.35 -7.56 -37.54
CA HIS A 98 10.71 -8.83 -37.88
C HIS A 98 9.56 -8.65 -38.89
N PRO A 99 9.85 -8.35 -40.17
CA PRO A 99 8.83 -8.15 -41.19
C PRO A 99 7.88 -9.35 -41.37
N GLU A 100 8.36 -10.57 -41.09
CA GLU A 100 7.61 -11.82 -41.18
C GLU A 100 6.45 -11.90 -40.19
N TRP A 101 6.49 -11.15 -39.07
CA TRP A 101 5.42 -11.12 -38.07
C TRP A 101 4.12 -10.52 -38.57
N LYS A 102 4.13 -9.80 -39.71
CA LYS A 102 2.91 -9.30 -40.34
C LYS A 102 1.99 -10.41 -40.84
N THR A 103 2.55 -11.58 -41.15
CA THR A 103 1.83 -12.72 -41.73
C THR A 103 1.96 -14.00 -40.92
N ARG A 104 2.98 -14.13 -40.05
CA ARG A 104 3.20 -15.30 -39.20
C ARG A 104 2.40 -15.22 -37.90
N GLU A 105 1.61 -16.24 -37.62
CA GLU A 105 0.96 -16.42 -36.31
C GLU A 105 1.97 -16.91 -35.25
N PRO A 106 1.80 -16.58 -33.95
CA PRO A 106 0.70 -15.79 -33.37
C PRO A 106 0.86 -14.26 -33.51
N PHE A 107 2.00 -13.79 -34.02
CA PHE A 107 2.35 -12.37 -34.08
C PHE A 107 1.41 -11.54 -34.97
N ALA A 108 0.97 -12.09 -36.09
CA ALA A 108 0.07 -11.39 -37.02
C ALA A 108 -1.28 -11.05 -36.38
N SER A 109 -1.87 -12.00 -35.64
CA SER A 109 -3.11 -11.75 -34.89
C SER A 109 -2.87 -10.84 -33.70
N LEU A 110 -1.75 -11.01 -32.99
CA LEU A 110 -1.37 -10.14 -31.87
C LEU A 110 -1.24 -8.68 -32.31
N LEU A 111 -0.53 -8.41 -33.41
CA LEU A 111 -0.36 -7.05 -33.97
C LEU A 111 -1.67 -6.42 -34.44
N LYS A 112 -2.67 -7.23 -34.80
CA LYS A 112 -4.04 -6.77 -35.15
C LYS A 112 -4.95 -6.59 -33.93
N GLY A 113 -4.48 -6.91 -32.73
CA GLY A 113 -5.29 -6.92 -31.50
C GLY A 113 -6.25 -8.10 -31.40
N ASP A 114 -6.11 -9.14 -32.24
CA ASP A 114 -6.90 -10.37 -32.18
C ASP A 114 -6.22 -11.39 -31.26
N PHE A 115 -6.34 -11.15 -29.96
CA PHE A 115 -5.69 -11.97 -28.94
C PHE A 115 -6.24 -13.39 -28.86
N GLN A 116 -7.53 -13.58 -29.13
CA GLN A 116 -8.14 -14.91 -29.11
C GLN A 116 -7.49 -15.79 -30.17
N LYS A 117 -7.31 -15.24 -31.37
CA LYS A 117 -6.63 -15.96 -32.45
C LYS A 117 -5.12 -16.09 -32.18
N ALA A 118 -4.48 -15.08 -31.60
CA ALA A 118 -3.06 -15.16 -31.21
C ALA A 118 -2.80 -16.27 -30.19
N MET A 119 -3.69 -16.46 -29.21
CA MET A 119 -3.54 -17.45 -28.15
C MET A 119 -4.17 -18.82 -28.46
N ALA A 120 -4.73 -19.01 -29.66
CA ALA A 120 -5.40 -20.26 -30.05
C ALA A 120 -4.47 -21.49 -30.01
N GLY A 121 -3.15 -21.27 -30.11
CA GLY A 121 -2.14 -22.32 -29.97
C GLY A 121 -1.76 -22.70 -28.53
N GLY A 122 -2.41 -22.10 -27.51
CA GLY A 122 -2.14 -22.38 -26.10
C GLY A 122 -0.67 -22.11 -25.71
N ASP A 123 -0.08 -23.04 -24.95
CA ASP A 123 1.30 -22.94 -24.47
C ASP A 123 2.33 -22.77 -25.59
N HIS A 124 2.09 -23.34 -26.78
CA HIS A 124 2.98 -23.18 -27.93
C HIS A 124 2.99 -21.74 -28.43
N ALA A 125 1.81 -21.11 -28.54
CA ALA A 125 1.71 -19.71 -28.95
C ALA A 125 2.33 -18.78 -27.90
N LEU A 126 2.11 -19.07 -26.61
CA LEU A 126 2.75 -18.34 -25.52
C LEU A 126 4.27 -18.46 -25.58
N LEU A 127 4.79 -19.67 -25.81
CA LEU A 127 6.23 -19.91 -25.94
C LEU A 127 6.81 -19.19 -27.15
N GLU A 128 6.15 -19.21 -28.31
CA GLU A 128 6.60 -18.45 -29.50
C GLU A 128 6.69 -16.95 -29.22
N ILE A 129 5.69 -16.37 -28.54
CA ILE A 129 5.71 -14.96 -28.15
C ILE A 129 6.88 -14.71 -27.19
N VAL A 130 7.03 -15.51 -26.14
CA VAL A 130 8.10 -15.36 -25.14
C VAL A 130 9.50 -15.47 -25.76
N MET A 131 9.68 -16.43 -26.67
CA MET A 131 10.92 -16.65 -27.42
C MET A 131 11.28 -15.40 -28.22
N ALA A 132 10.31 -14.86 -28.96
CA ALA A 132 10.51 -13.73 -29.84
C ALA A 132 10.74 -12.40 -29.10
N THR A 133 10.09 -12.18 -27.95
CA THR A 133 10.10 -10.88 -27.28
C THR A 133 11.21 -10.70 -26.25
N HIS A 134 11.67 -11.80 -25.63
CA HIS A 134 12.56 -11.72 -24.46
C HIS A 134 13.34 -13.00 -24.08
N ALA A 135 13.51 -13.98 -24.97
CA ALA A 135 14.54 -15.02 -24.78
C ALA A 135 15.93 -14.52 -25.21
N GLY A 136 16.99 -15.09 -24.65
CA GLY A 136 18.40 -14.78 -24.97
C GLY A 136 18.97 -13.53 -24.27
N MET A 137 18.12 -12.69 -23.68
CA MET A 137 18.54 -11.60 -22.79
C MET A 137 18.74 -12.10 -21.35
N THR A 138 19.41 -11.27 -20.55
CA THR A 138 19.58 -11.52 -19.12
C THR A 138 18.29 -11.24 -18.35
N THR A 139 18.17 -11.83 -17.17
CA THR A 139 17.06 -11.54 -16.24
C THR A 139 17.03 -10.06 -15.84
N ALA A 140 18.20 -9.43 -15.65
CA ALA A 140 18.33 -8.01 -15.33
C ALA A 140 17.88 -7.08 -16.47
N GLU A 141 18.22 -7.41 -17.73
CA GLU A 141 17.73 -6.67 -18.89
C GLU A 141 16.20 -6.76 -19.01
N PHE A 142 15.64 -7.96 -18.80
CA PHE A 142 14.19 -8.16 -18.81
C PHE A 142 13.49 -7.39 -17.68
N GLU A 143 14.04 -7.44 -16.47
CA GLU A 143 13.55 -6.67 -15.32
C GLU A 143 13.48 -5.17 -15.63
N GLN A 144 14.51 -4.61 -16.25
CA GLN A 144 14.53 -3.20 -16.61
C GLN A 144 13.48 -2.86 -17.69
N ILE A 145 13.29 -3.74 -18.67
CA ILE A 145 12.23 -3.59 -19.69
C ILE A 145 10.85 -3.55 -19.03
N VAL A 146 10.58 -4.46 -18.09
CA VAL A 146 9.32 -4.51 -17.34
C VAL A 146 9.15 -3.25 -16.51
N LYS A 147 10.17 -2.83 -15.75
CA LYS A 147 10.14 -1.59 -14.94
C LYS A 147 9.81 -0.36 -15.78
N ASN A 148 10.45 -0.22 -16.94
CA ASN A 148 10.21 0.91 -17.84
C ASN A 148 8.79 0.90 -18.40
N TRP A 149 8.29 -0.28 -18.82
CA TRP A 149 6.94 -0.40 -19.37
C TRP A 149 5.88 -0.13 -18.29
N ILE A 150 5.97 -0.81 -17.14
CA ILE A 150 4.94 -0.73 -16.10
C ILE A 150 4.84 0.66 -15.46
N ALA A 151 5.92 1.45 -15.48
CA ALA A 151 5.93 2.83 -14.99
C ALA A 151 5.08 3.80 -15.82
N THR A 152 4.78 3.47 -17.08
CA THR A 152 4.12 4.38 -18.02
C THR A 152 2.90 3.78 -18.71
N ALA A 153 2.78 2.45 -18.72
CA ALA A 153 1.71 1.73 -19.40
C ALA A 153 0.36 1.98 -18.72
N LYS A 154 -0.63 2.32 -19.54
CA LYS A 154 -1.97 2.72 -19.11
C LYS A 154 -3.02 1.78 -19.64
N HIS A 155 -4.00 1.49 -18.78
CA HIS A 155 -5.17 0.73 -19.15
C HIS A 155 -6.02 1.51 -20.18
N PRO A 156 -6.41 0.91 -21.31
CA PRO A 156 -6.93 1.66 -22.47
C PRO A 156 -8.29 2.32 -22.23
N LYS A 157 -9.14 1.74 -21.36
CA LYS A 157 -10.48 2.28 -21.08
C LYS A 157 -10.46 3.38 -20.01
N THR A 158 -9.60 3.25 -19.01
CA THR A 158 -9.60 4.14 -17.83
C THR A 158 -8.52 5.22 -17.90
N GLY A 159 -7.48 5.02 -18.71
CA GLY A 159 -6.33 5.92 -18.80
C GLY A 159 -5.45 5.94 -17.55
N GLN A 160 -5.69 5.03 -16.60
CA GLN A 160 -4.93 4.86 -15.36
C GLN A 160 -3.72 3.97 -15.61
N LEU A 161 -2.65 4.09 -14.81
CA LEU A 161 -1.55 3.12 -14.87
C LEU A 161 -2.08 1.74 -14.46
N TYR A 162 -1.54 0.67 -15.04
CA TYR A 162 -1.94 -0.69 -14.61
C TYR A 162 -1.70 -0.93 -13.13
N THR A 163 -0.65 -0.33 -12.54
CA THR A 163 -0.38 -0.40 -11.09
C THR A 163 -1.35 0.37 -10.22
N ASP A 164 -2.19 1.23 -10.81
CA ASP A 164 -3.26 1.93 -10.10
C ASP A 164 -4.60 1.19 -10.22
N MET A 165 -4.73 0.28 -11.19
CA MET A 165 -5.88 -0.59 -11.40
C MET A 165 -5.90 -1.77 -10.42
N VAL A 166 -5.36 -1.58 -9.21
CA VAL A 166 -5.34 -2.54 -8.11
C VAL A 166 -6.58 -2.40 -7.23
N TYR A 167 -7.00 -3.48 -6.58
CA TYR A 167 -8.19 -3.44 -5.73
C TYR A 167 -7.84 -2.97 -4.33
N GLN A 168 -8.32 -1.79 -3.96
CA GLN A 168 -8.09 -1.19 -2.65
C GLN A 168 -8.52 -2.11 -1.49
N PRO A 169 -9.69 -2.79 -1.52
CA PRO A 169 -10.08 -3.74 -0.48
C PRO A 169 -9.07 -4.87 -0.30
N MET A 170 -8.40 -5.31 -1.37
CA MET A 170 -7.41 -6.39 -1.31
C MET A 170 -6.05 -5.90 -0.80
N LEU A 171 -5.68 -4.64 -1.07
CA LEU A 171 -4.53 -4.01 -0.40
C LEU A 171 -4.71 -3.96 1.12
N GLU A 172 -5.94 -3.71 1.59
CA GLU A 172 -6.28 -3.73 3.01
C GLU A 172 -6.17 -5.13 3.61
N VAL A 173 -6.65 -6.16 2.92
CA VAL A 173 -6.46 -7.56 3.34
C VAL A 173 -4.98 -7.91 3.44
N LEU A 174 -4.17 -7.56 2.44
CA LEU A 174 -2.72 -7.78 2.47
C LEU A 174 -2.07 -7.11 3.68
N SER A 175 -2.43 -5.85 3.96
CA SER A 175 -1.92 -5.10 5.11
C SER A 175 -2.36 -5.73 6.43
N TYR A 176 -3.64 -6.08 6.57
CA TYR A 176 -4.21 -6.66 7.77
C TYR A 176 -3.59 -8.03 8.10
N LEU A 177 -3.43 -8.91 7.11
CA LEU A 177 -2.76 -10.19 7.28
C LEU A 177 -1.30 -10.00 7.73
N ARG A 178 -0.57 -9.08 7.10
CA ARG A 178 0.83 -8.79 7.46
C ARG A 178 0.96 -8.26 8.88
N ALA A 179 0.09 -7.33 9.30
CA ALA A 179 0.03 -6.81 10.66
C ALA A 179 -0.23 -7.92 11.70
N ASN A 180 -0.87 -9.01 11.28
CA ASN A 180 -1.15 -10.19 12.08
C ASN A 180 -0.14 -11.33 11.87
N GLY A 181 1.03 -11.03 11.31
CA GLY A 181 2.17 -11.95 11.20
C GLY A 181 2.04 -12.98 10.07
N PHE A 182 1.18 -12.75 9.08
CA PHE A 182 1.15 -13.58 7.88
C PHE A 182 2.27 -13.22 6.92
N LYS A 183 2.71 -14.21 6.14
CA LYS A 183 3.49 -14.03 4.92
C LYS A 183 2.55 -14.17 3.73
N ASN A 184 2.44 -13.10 2.94
CA ASN A 184 1.56 -13.05 1.78
C ASN A 184 2.36 -13.40 0.53
N TYR A 185 1.93 -14.41 -0.21
CA TYR A 185 2.54 -14.84 -1.46
C TYR A 185 1.61 -14.57 -2.63
N ILE A 186 2.18 -14.17 -3.78
CA ILE A 186 1.47 -14.24 -5.06
C ILE A 186 1.66 -15.64 -5.64
N VAL A 187 0.61 -16.25 -6.17
CA VAL A 187 0.60 -17.55 -6.87
C VAL A 187 -0.30 -17.39 -8.11
N SER A 188 0.33 -17.15 -9.26
CA SER A 188 -0.38 -16.66 -10.45
C SER A 188 0.07 -17.33 -11.74
N GLY A 189 -0.87 -17.55 -12.66
CA GLY A 189 -0.56 -18.01 -14.01
C GLY A 189 0.31 -17.01 -14.80
N GLY A 190 0.35 -15.75 -14.37
CA GLY A 190 1.25 -14.73 -14.92
C GLY A 190 2.74 -15.02 -14.70
N GLY A 191 3.58 -14.40 -15.52
CA GLY A 191 5.02 -14.59 -15.49
C GLY A 191 5.66 -14.08 -14.20
N ILE A 192 6.40 -14.94 -13.50
CA ILE A 192 7.05 -14.62 -12.22
C ILE A 192 8.00 -13.40 -12.34
N GLU A 193 8.78 -13.31 -13.40
CA GLU A 193 9.72 -12.19 -13.66
C GLU A 193 9.03 -10.95 -14.23
N PHE A 194 7.75 -11.05 -14.63
CA PHE A 194 6.95 -9.87 -14.96
C PHE A 194 6.41 -9.20 -13.70
N MET A 195 6.02 -9.96 -12.66
CA MET A 195 5.43 -9.40 -11.44
C MET A 195 6.47 -8.90 -10.42
N ARG A 196 7.57 -9.65 -10.22
CA ARG A 196 8.64 -9.33 -9.27
C ARG A 196 9.15 -7.88 -9.30
N PRO A 197 9.30 -7.20 -10.46
CA PRO A 197 9.92 -5.87 -10.51
C PRO A 197 9.10 -4.75 -9.86
N TRP A 198 7.79 -4.95 -9.62
CA TRP A 198 6.89 -3.91 -9.13
C TRP A 198 5.98 -4.35 -7.97
N ALA A 199 5.76 -5.64 -7.76
CA ALA A 199 4.87 -6.18 -6.72
C ALA A 199 5.23 -5.70 -5.30
N ALA A 200 6.52 -5.53 -4.99
CA ALA A 200 6.96 -5.04 -3.69
C ALA A 200 6.48 -3.61 -3.40
N ARG A 201 6.56 -2.72 -4.39
CA ARG A 201 6.11 -1.33 -4.26
C ARG A 201 4.59 -1.23 -4.14
N VAL A 202 3.87 -2.04 -4.91
CA VAL A 202 2.41 -1.92 -5.06
C VAL A 202 1.65 -2.72 -4.00
N TYR A 203 2.09 -3.95 -3.71
CA TYR A 203 1.41 -4.87 -2.78
C TYR A 203 2.18 -5.07 -1.47
N GLY A 204 3.41 -4.55 -1.36
CA GLY A 204 4.31 -4.89 -0.26
C GLY A 204 4.79 -6.35 -0.32
N ILE A 205 4.68 -7.06 -1.46
CA ILE A 205 5.08 -8.47 -1.58
C ILE A 205 6.47 -8.53 -2.24
N PRO A 206 7.53 -8.95 -1.51
CA PRO A 206 8.89 -8.95 -2.03
C PRO A 206 9.10 -10.07 -3.09
N PRO A 207 10.15 -10.00 -3.92
CA PRO A 207 10.33 -10.90 -5.06
C PRO A 207 10.38 -12.40 -4.73
N GLU A 208 10.89 -12.76 -3.54
CA GLU A 208 10.94 -14.13 -3.03
C GLU A 208 9.58 -14.68 -2.56
N GLN A 209 8.57 -13.81 -2.46
CA GLN A 209 7.17 -14.16 -2.17
C GLN A 209 6.28 -14.11 -3.42
N VAL A 210 6.87 -14.04 -4.61
CA VAL A 210 6.16 -14.12 -5.88
C VAL A 210 6.42 -15.48 -6.52
N VAL A 211 5.35 -16.25 -6.73
CA VAL A 211 5.31 -17.50 -7.48
C VAL A 211 4.49 -17.26 -8.75
N GLY A 212 4.97 -17.80 -9.87
CA GLY A 212 4.25 -17.70 -11.13
C GLY A 212 4.88 -18.50 -12.24
N SER A 213 4.26 -18.45 -13.42
CA SER A 213 4.76 -19.14 -14.61
C SER A 213 6.17 -18.67 -14.99
N SER A 214 6.99 -19.58 -15.49
CA SER A 214 8.42 -19.31 -15.73
C SER A 214 8.98 -20.05 -16.95
N ILE A 215 10.05 -19.47 -17.49
CA ILE A 215 10.95 -20.13 -18.45
C ILE A 215 12.26 -20.51 -17.74
N LYS A 216 13.03 -21.41 -18.34
CA LYS A 216 14.32 -21.80 -17.76
C LYS A 216 15.31 -20.65 -17.82
N THR A 217 16.19 -20.60 -16.82
CA THR A 217 17.34 -19.69 -16.79
C THR A 217 18.63 -20.49 -16.77
N LYS A 218 19.66 -19.98 -17.45
CA LYS A 218 21.01 -20.55 -17.46
C LYS A 218 21.99 -19.57 -16.85
N PHE A 219 22.87 -20.08 -15.99
CA PHE A 219 24.07 -19.36 -15.56
C PHE A 219 25.06 -19.23 -16.72
N ASP A 220 25.55 -18.02 -16.96
CA ASP A 220 26.55 -17.74 -17.99
C ASP A 220 27.55 -16.67 -17.52
N MET A 221 28.64 -16.54 -18.26
CA MET A 221 29.67 -15.51 -18.05
C MET A 221 29.75 -14.62 -19.29
N ARG A 222 29.35 -13.36 -19.18
CA ARG A 222 29.46 -12.36 -20.27
C ARG A 222 30.45 -11.29 -19.85
N ASP A 223 31.54 -11.13 -20.60
CA ASP A 223 32.63 -10.19 -20.31
C ASP A 223 33.19 -10.32 -18.88
N GLY A 224 33.33 -11.56 -18.41
CA GLY A 224 33.83 -11.86 -17.06
C GLY A 224 32.83 -11.61 -15.92
N LYS A 225 31.58 -11.23 -16.21
CA LYS A 225 30.53 -11.02 -15.20
C LYS A 225 29.54 -12.20 -15.15
N PRO A 226 29.20 -12.71 -13.96
CA PRO A 226 28.18 -13.74 -13.81
C PRO A 226 26.80 -13.18 -14.13
N ILE A 227 26.05 -13.86 -14.99
CA ILE A 227 24.71 -13.46 -15.41
C ILE A 227 23.76 -14.67 -15.42
N LEU A 228 22.46 -14.40 -15.38
CA LEU A 228 21.42 -15.38 -15.69
C LEU A 228 20.77 -15.00 -17.02
N VAL A 229 20.79 -15.94 -17.96
CA VAL A 229 20.21 -15.79 -19.30
C VAL A 229 18.88 -16.52 -19.36
N ARG A 230 17.87 -15.86 -19.92
CA ARG A 230 16.53 -16.39 -20.16
C ARG A 230 16.55 -17.33 -21.37
N LEU A 231 16.20 -18.60 -21.18
CA LEU A 231 16.18 -19.58 -22.26
C LEU A 231 14.82 -19.62 -22.97
N PRO A 232 14.78 -19.95 -24.26
CA PRO A 232 13.55 -20.16 -25.03
C PRO A 232 12.88 -21.51 -24.67
N GLU A 233 12.75 -21.82 -23.38
CA GLU A 233 12.27 -23.11 -22.90
C GLU A 233 11.37 -22.92 -21.68
N PHE A 234 10.20 -23.54 -21.71
CA PHE A 234 9.26 -23.49 -20.60
C PHE A 234 9.81 -24.21 -19.37
N ASN A 235 9.62 -23.63 -18.19
CA ASN A 235 10.02 -24.24 -16.93
C ASN A 235 8.81 -24.71 -16.14
N PHE A 236 7.81 -23.85 -15.95
CA PHE A 236 6.65 -24.16 -15.11
C PHE A 236 5.43 -23.29 -15.46
N ASN A 237 4.24 -23.91 -15.45
CA ASN A 237 2.94 -23.24 -15.59
C ASN A 237 2.27 -23.20 -14.21
N ASP A 238 2.13 -22.02 -13.64
CA ASP A 238 1.57 -21.83 -12.30
C ASP A 238 0.08 -21.50 -12.35
N ASP A 239 -0.70 -22.32 -13.07
CA ASP A 239 -2.15 -22.19 -13.20
C ASP A 239 -2.87 -23.52 -12.92
N GLN A 240 -4.11 -23.47 -12.45
CA GLN A 240 -4.93 -24.64 -12.09
C GLN A 240 -4.17 -25.59 -11.14
N GLY A 241 -4.05 -26.86 -11.49
CA GLY A 241 -3.26 -27.86 -10.74
C GLY A 241 -1.77 -27.53 -10.63
N GLY A 242 -1.25 -26.60 -11.42
CA GLY A 242 0.08 -26.02 -11.27
C GLY A 242 0.22 -25.23 -9.97
N LYS A 243 -0.80 -24.48 -9.53
CA LYS A 243 -0.71 -23.60 -8.35
C LYS A 243 -0.33 -24.36 -7.06
N PRO A 244 -0.97 -25.50 -6.68
CA PRO A 244 -0.50 -26.29 -5.55
C PRO A 244 0.93 -26.82 -5.68
N VAL A 245 1.37 -27.13 -6.90
CA VAL A 245 2.75 -27.58 -7.17
C VAL A 245 3.74 -26.43 -7.01
N GLY A 246 3.41 -25.24 -7.52
CA GLY A 246 4.20 -24.01 -7.33
C GLY A 246 4.34 -23.64 -5.87
N ILE A 247 3.23 -23.70 -5.11
CA ILE A 247 3.22 -23.55 -3.65
C ILE A 247 4.20 -24.54 -2.99
N ASN A 248 4.13 -25.82 -3.33
CA ASN A 248 5.03 -26.82 -2.77
C ASN A 248 6.51 -26.55 -3.12
N GLN A 249 6.80 -26.19 -4.36
CA GLN A 249 8.18 -25.97 -4.84
C GLN A 249 8.83 -24.71 -4.27
N HIS A 250 8.07 -23.60 -4.18
CA HIS A 250 8.61 -22.30 -3.79
C HIS A 250 8.46 -21.99 -2.30
N ILE A 251 7.36 -22.42 -1.68
CA ILE A 251 7.00 -22.08 -0.30
C ILE A 251 7.32 -23.25 0.64
N GLY A 252 7.12 -24.49 0.17
CA GLY A 252 7.35 -25.70 0.97
C GLY A 252 6.38 -25.87 2.15
N ARG A 253 5.28 -25.10 2.16
CA ARG A 253 4.25 -25.12 3.20
C ARG A 253 2.87 -24.93 2.56
N ARG A 254 1.90 -25.69 3.06
CA ARG A 254 0.50 -25.50 2.70
C ARG A 254 0.00 -24.18 3.31
N PRO A 255 -0.66 -23.29 2.53
CA PRO A 255 -1.26 -22.08 3.05
C PRO A 255 -2.36 -22.38 4.08
N ILE A 256 -2.66 -21.38 4.91
CA ILE A 256 -3.85 -21.40 5.77
C ILE A 256 -4.97 -20.49 5.23
N ALA A 257 -4.64 -19.62 4.28
CA ALA A 257 -5.60 -18.79 3.56
C ALA A 257 -5.25 -18.70 2.06
N ALA A 258 -6.25 -18.76 1.19
CA ALA A 258 -6.10 -18.63 -0.26
C ALA A 258 -7.17 -17.71 -0.86
N PHE A 259 -6.75 -16.87 -1.80
CA PHE A 259 -7.57 -15.86 -2.46
C PHE A 259 -7.42 -15.98 -3.98
N GLY A 260 -8.54 -16.04 -4.69
CA GLY A 260 -8.59 -16.14 -6.15
C GLY A 260 -9.83 -15.48 -6.73
N ASN A 261 -10.07 -15.66 -8.03
CA ASN A 261 -11.28 -15.15 -8.71
C ASN A 261 -11.79 -16.04 -9.85
N SER A 262 -11.06 -17.09 -10.23
CA SER A 262 -11.35 -17.84 -11.45
C SER A 262 -11.28 -19.34 -11.26
N ARG A 263 -11.64 -20.09 -12.31
CA ARG A 263 -11.39 -21.54 -12.37
C ARG A 263 -9.92 -21.91 -12.16
N GLY A 264 -8.98 -21.06 -12.56
CA GLY A 264 -7.54 -21.29 -12.39
C GLY A 264 -7.09 -21.39 -10.93
N ASP A 265 -7.91 -20.90 -9.99
CA ASP A 265 -7.60 -20.90 -8.56
C ASP A 265 -8.14 -22.12 -7.81
N LYS A 266 -9.02 -22.89 -8.44
CA LYS A 266 -9.80 -23.93 -7.79
C LYS A 266 -8.92 -24.89 -6.99
N GLU A 267 -7.86 -25.42 -7.61
CA GLU A 267 -6.98 -26.38 -6.96
C GLU A 267 -6.13 -25.74 -5.84
N MET A 268 -5.78 -24.45 -5.94
CA MET A 268 -5.10 -23.71 -4.86
C MET A 268 -6.01 -23.58 -3.62
N LEU A 269 -7.29 -23.25 -3.84
CA LEU A 269 -8.30 -23.14 -2.78
C LEU A 269 -8.56 -24.52 -2.14
N GLU A 270 -8.78 -25.56 -2.95
CA GLU A 270 -8.96 -26.94 -2.48
C GLU A 270 -7.74 -27.46 -1.70
N TYR A 271 -6.53 -27.18 -2.19
CA TYR A 271 -5.30 -27.55 -1.51
C TYR A 271 -5.17 -26.84 -0.16
N THR A 272 -5.53 -25.57 -0.06
CA THR A 272 -5.51 -24.83 1.21
C THR A 272 -6.51 -25.41 2.20
N GLN A 273 -7.76 -25.61 1.76
CA GLN A 273 -8.86 -26.10 2.58
C GLN A 273 -8.62 -27.49 3.16
N ALA A 274 -7.96 -28.37 2.39
CA ALA A 274 -7.68 -29.74 2.83
C ALA A 274 -6.61 -29.83 3.94
N GLY A 275 -6.05 -28.71 4.41
CA GLY A 275 -5.18 -28.66 5.58
C GLY A 275 -5.94 -28.77 6.91
N GLY A 276 -5.30 -29.28 7.97
CA GLY A 276 -5.92 -29.40 9.29
C GLY A 276 -5.97 -28.09 10.09
N GLY A 277 -7.04 -27.90 10.89
CA GLY A 277 -7.30 -26.66 11.63
C GLY A 277 -8.08 -25.63 10.80
N ALA A 278 -8.29 -24.42 11.33
CA ALA A 278 -8.99 -23.37 10.60
C ALA A 278 -8.32 -23.02 9.26
N ARG A 279 -9.12 -22.97 8.18
CA ARG A 279 -8.71 -22.56 6.83
C ARG A 279 -9.65 -21.49 6.27
N PHE A 280 -9.16 -20.72 5.31
CA PHE A 280 -9.90 -19.62 4.73
C PHE A 280 -9.71 -19.54 3.22
N GLU A 281 -10.81 -19.68 2.50
CA GLU A 281 -10.86 -19.59 1.05
C GLU A 281 -11.77 -18.43 0.64
N LEU A 282 -11.28 -17.60 -0.28
CA LEU A 282 -12.02 -16.43 -0.77
C LEU A 282 -11.93 -16.32 -2.29
N LEU A 283 -13.08 -16.10 -2.92
CA LEU A 283 -13.22 -15.84 -4.35
C LEU A 283 -13.81 -14.45 -4.60
N VAL A 284 -13.17 -13.67 -5.47
CA VAL A 284 -13.69 -12.36 -5.93
C VAL A 284 -14.66 -12.58 -7.08
N LEU A 285 -15.92 -12.19 -6.89
CA LEU A 285 -16.95 -12.14 -7.92
C LEU A 285 -17.00 -10.74 -8.53
N HIS A 286 -16.70 -10.66 -9.83
CA HIS A 286 -16.71 -9.43 -10.62
C HIS A 286 -18.12 -9.15 -11.13
N ASP A 287 -18.95 -8.49 -10.32
CA ASP A 287 -20.36 -8.19 -10.62
C ASP A 287 -20.69 -6.70 -10.70
N ASP A 288 -19.67 -5.84 -10.84
CA ASP A 288 -19.80 -4.38 -10.84
C ASP A 288 -19.36 -3.72 -12.15
N ALA A 289 -20.25 -3.75 -13.15
CA ALA A 289 -20.01 -3.09 -14.44
C ALA A 289 -19.92 -1.55 -14.36
N ALA A 290 -20.31 -0.94 -13.24
CA ALA A 290 -20.32 0.51 -13.10
C ALA A 290 -18.95 1.03 -12.63
N ARG A 291 -18.34 0.35 -11.67
CA ARG A 291 -17.03 0.73 -11.12
C ARG A 291 -15.87 -0.06 -11.74
N GLU A 292 -16.11 -1.28 -12.19
CA GLU A 292 -15.13 -2.21 -12.78
C GLU A 292 -15.71 -2.81 -14.08
N TYR A 293 -15.82 -4.13 -14.13
CA TYR A 293 -16.47 -4.96 -15.13
C TYR A 293 -17.40 -5.94 -14.40
N ALA A 294 -18.35 -6.49 -15.15
CA ALA A 294 -19.17 -7.60 -14.69
C ALA A 294 -18.95 -8.79 -15.63
N TYR A 295 -18.37 -9.87 -15.13
CA TYR A 295 -17.97 -11.03 -15.92
C TYR A 295 -17.80 -12.30 -15.07
N GLY A 296 -17.69 -13.44 -15.75
CA GLY A 296 -17.57 -14.76 -15.15
C GLY A 296 -18.96 -15.36 -14.95
N PRO A 297 -19.35 -16.38 -15.72
CA PRO A 297 -20.77 -16.73 -15.97
C PRO A 297 -21.57 -17.17 -14.74
N ALA A 298 -20.95 -17.26 -13.56
CA ALA A 298 -21.66 -17.33 -12.29
C ALA A 298 -22.74 -16.22 -12.20
N LEU A 299 -23.91 -16.58 -11.69
CA LEU A 299 -25.07 -15.69 -11.55
C LEU A 299 -25.57 -15.06 -12.87
N GLY A 300 -25.25 -15.68 -14.02
CA GLY A 300 -25.72 -15.24 -15.33
C GLY A 300 -24.96 -14.04 -15.90
N LEU A 301 -23.77 -13.73 -15.37
CA LEU A 301 -22.89 -12.71 -15.93
C LEU A 301 -22.29 -13.15 -17.28
N PRO A 302 -21.71 -12.24 -18.08
CA PRO A 302 -21.08 -12.58 -19.35
C PRO A 302 -19.86 -13.49 -19.20
N GLU A 303 -19.72 -14.46 -20.12
CA GLU A 303 -18.50 -15.27 -20.25
C GLU A 303 -17.33 -14.39 -20.74
N PRO A 304 -16.24 -14.27 -19.98
CA PRO A 304 -15.04 -13.58 -20.46
C PRO A 304 -14.24 -14.47 -21.40
N LYS A 305 -13.30 -13.90 -22.14
CA LYS A 305 -12.40 -14.68 -23.00
C LYS A 305 -11.36 -15.49 -22.21
N LEU A 306 -10.97 -15.02 -21.03
CA LEU A 306 -9.98 -15.61 -20.12
C LEU A 306 -10.41 -15.34 -18.66
N GLY A 307 -9.96 -16.17 -17.72
CA GLY A 307 -10.16 -15.92 -16.29
C GLY A 307 -11.61 -16.11 -15.78
N ALA A 308 -12.42 -16.97 -16.42
CA ALA A 308 -13.82 -17.13 -16.06
C ALA A 308 -14.02 -17.66 -14.63
N PHE A 309 -14.96 -17.05 -13.89
CA PHE A 309 -15.57 -17.60 -12.67
C PHE A 309 -16.86 -18.36 -13.03
N PRO A 310 -16.81 -19.69 -13.21
CA PRO A 310 -17.96 -20.44 -13.69
C PRO A 310 -19.01 -20.65 -12.59
N GLN A 311 -20.29 -20.84 -13.00
CA GLN A 311 -21.37 -21.21 -12.08
C GLN A 311 -21.02 -22.46 -11.24
N ALA A 312 -20.34 -23.45 -11.83
CA ALA A 312 -19.91 -24.64 -11.11
C ALA A 312 -18.94 -24.33 -9.95
N LEU A 313 -18.01 -23.38 -10.13
CA LEU A 313 -17.10 -22.95 -9.06
C LEU A 313 -17.85 -22.18 -7.98
N TYR A 314 -18.82 -21.35 -8.38
CA TYR A 314 -19.67 -20.62 -7.44
C TYR A 314 -20.51 -21.56 -6.58
N ASP A 315 -21.09 -22.61 -7.18
CA ASP A 315 -21.87 -23.62 -6.47
C ASP A 315 -20.96 -24.44 -5.53
N GLN A 316 -19.76 -24.80 -5.98
CA GLN A 316 -18.75 -25.43 -5.14
C GLN A 316 -18.36 -24.55 -3.96
N ALA A 317 -18.09 -23.27 -4.18
CA ALA A 317 -17.72 -22.33 -3.12
C ALA A 317 -18.80 -22.30 -2.03
N LYS A 318 -20.08 -22.26 -2.42
CA LYS A 318 -21.21 -22.35 -1.47
C LYS A 318 -21.25 -23.67 -0.70
N GLN A 319 -21.03 -24.79 -1.38
CA GLN A 319 -21.05 -26.12 -0.75
C GLN A 319 -19.88 -26.32 0.21
N ALA A 320 -18.70 -25.81 -0.16
CA ALA A 320 -17.46 -25.93 0.59
C ALA A 320 -17.29 -24.85 1.66
N GLY A 321 -18.21 -23.87 1.74
CA GLY A 321 -18.15 -22.77 2.71
C GLY A 321 -17.07 -21.73 2.40
N TRP A 322 -16.61 -21.64 1.15
CA TRP A 322 -15.70 -20.58 0.72
C TRP A 322 -16.43 -19.23 0.70
N THR A 323 -15.71 -18.17 1.06
CA THR A 323 -16.26 -16.80 0.99
C THR A 323 -16.29 -16.37 -0.47
N VAL A 324 -17.47 -16.02 -1.00
CA VAL A 324 -17.58 -15.36 -2.32
C VAL A 324 -17.91 -13.90 -2.07
N VAL A 325 -17.03 -13.01 -2.54
CA VAL A 325 -17.13 -11.57 -2.35
C VAL A 325 -17.72 -10.94 -3.60
N SER A 326 -18.87 -10.27 -3.47
CA SER A 326 -19.43 -9.44 -4.52
C SER A 326 -18.71 -8.10 -4.53
N MET A 327 -17.96 -7.79 -5.58
CA MET A 327 -17.36 -6.45 -5.75
C MET A 327 -18.41 -5.35 -5.59
N LYS A 328 -19.60 -5.56 -6.16
CA LYS A 328 -20.69 -4.58 -6.13
C LYS A 328 -21.19 -4.30 -4.72
N ASN A 329 -21.40 -5.34 -3.91
CA ASN A 329 -22.11 -5.20 -2.64
C ASN A 329 -21.17 -5.16 -1.43
N ASP A 330 -20.03 -5.84 -1.49
CA ASP A 330 -19.13 -5.99 -0.35
C ASP A 330 -17.99 -4.96 -0.35
N TRP A 331 -17.72 -4.29 -1.47
CA TRP A 331 -16.70 -3.24 -1.56
C TRP A 331 -17.32 -1.85 -1.63
N GLY A 332 -16.93 -0.99 -0.69
CA GLY A 332 -17.27 0.43 -0.67
C GLY A 332 -16.45 1.26 -1.67
N LEU A 333 -15.22 0.80 -1.98
CA LEU A 333 -14.33 1.34 -3.00
C LEU A 333 -13.74 0.19 -3.81
N VAL A 334 -13.61 0.32 -5.14
CA VAL A 334 -12.91 -0.71 -5.94
C VAL A 334 -11.44 -0.32 -6.10
N PHE A 335 -11.19 0.87 -6.64
CA PHE A 335 -9.84 1.34 -6.98
C PHE A 335 -9.34 2.45 -6.04
N PRO A 336 -8.04 2.52 -5.75
CA PRO A 336 -7.45 3.53 -4.88
C PRO A 336 -7.52 4.96 -5.44
N PHE A 337 -7.79 5.13 -6.74
CA PHE A 337 -7.90 6.45 -7.39
C PHE A 337 -9.35 6.98 -7.47
N GLU A 338 -10.34 6.20 -7.04
CA GLU A 338 -11.71 6.71 -6.92
C GLU A 338 -11.75 7.86 -5.89
N PRO A 339 -12.53 8.93 -6.14
CA PRO A 339 -12.60 10.08 -5.22
C PRO A 339 -12.94 9.63 -3.79
N GLY A 340 -11.96 9.75 -2.89
CA GLY A 340 -12.08 9.24 -1.53
C GLY A 340 -13.06 10.05 -0.66
N THR A 341 -13.78 9.37 0.22
CA THR A 341 -14.56 9.97 1.32
C THR A 341 -13.68 10.40 2.50
N VAL A 342 -12.37 10.18 2.40
CA VAL A 342 -11.37 10.42 3.43
C VAL A 342 -10.26 11.31 2.87
N THR A 343 -9.75 12.23 3.69
CA THR A 343 -8.60 13.08 3.39
C THR A 343 -7.52 12.84 4.44
N ALA A 344 -6.28 12.59 4.01
CA ALA A 344 -5.10 12.54 4.86
C ALA A 344 -4.64 13.97 5.10
N ILE A 345 -4.73 14.44 6.34
CA ILE A 345 -4.40 15.82 6.70
C ILE A 345 -3.16 15.91 7.59
N ASP A 346 -2.45 17.02 7.46
CA ASP A 346 -1.48 17.52 8.42
C ASP A 346 -1.98 18.86 8.96
N ILE A 347 -2.06 18.98 10.29
CA ILE A 347 -2.19 20.28 10.96
C ILE A 347 -0.82 20.66 11.48
N LEU A 348 -0.28 21.76 10.97
CA LEU A 348 1.12 22.12 11.10
C LEU A 348 1.32 23.58 11.45
N LEU A 349 2.52 23.88 11.94
CA LEU A 349 3.05 25.22 12.09
C LEU A 349 3.99 25.56 10.93
N GLU A 350 3.83 26.76 10.38
CA GLU A 350 4.72 27.31 9.38
C GLU A 350 5.85 28.06 10.11
N PRO A 351 7.13 27.64 9.97
CA PRO A 351 8.25 28.28 10.65
C PRO A 351 8.56 29.67 10.08
N ASP A 352 9.19 30.52 10.89
CA ASP A 352 9.68 31.83 10.43
C ASP A 352 10.87 31.74 9.46
N ALA A 353 11.24 32.91 8.91
CA ALA A 353 12.34 33.05 7.97
C ALA A 353 13.71 32.56 8.49
N THR A 354 13.91 32.49 9.81
CA THR A 354 15.16 31.97 10.38
C THR A 354 15.26 30.48 10.13
N MET A 355 14.27 29.70 10.56
CA MET A 355 14.25 28.26 10.36
C MET A 355 14.15 27.90 8.87
N LEU A 356 13.40 28.67 8.05
CA LEU A 356 13.34 28.44 6.61
C LEU A 356 14.72 28.48 5.95
N ARG A 357 15.53 29.51 6.23
CA ARG A 357 16.90 29.62 5.68
C ARG A 357 17.77 28.42 6.06
N HIS A 358 17.70 27.95 7.30
CA HIS A 358 18.46 26.78 7.74
C HIS A 358 17.99 25.50 7.04
N ALA A 359 16.67 25.28 6.96
CA ALA A 359 16.10 24.12 6.28
C ALA A 359 16.45 24.07 4.78
N GLU A 360 16.35 25.22 4.10
CA GLU A 360 16.69 25.37 2.67
C GLU A 360 18.17 25.12 2.40
N ALA A 361 19.07 25.60 3.26
CA ALA A 361 20.51 25.36 3.11
C ALA A 361 20.86 23.86 3.24
N VAL A 362 20.22 23.17 4.19
CA VAL A 362 20.39 21.73 4.37
C VAL A 362 19.79 20.96 3.19
N ASN A 363 18.59 21.33 2.73
CA ASN A 363 17.95 20.69 1.57
C ASN A 363 18.76 20.86 0.28
N ALA A 364 19.31 22.05 0.02
CA ALA A 364 20.19 22.30 -1.11
C ALA A 364 21.46 21.43 -1.06
N SER A 365 21.94 21.07 0.14
CA SER A 365 23.06 20.16 0.32
C SER A 365 22.66 18.71 0.04
N HIS A 366 21.50 18.28 0.52
CA HIS A 366 20.94 16.96 0.22
C HIS A 366 20.73 16.75 -1.28
N LEU A 367 20.14 17.71 -2.00
CA LEU A 367 19.87 17.59 -3.44
C LEU A 367 21.14 17.51 -4.31
N LYS A 368 22.28 18.01 -3.81
CA LYS A 368 23.59 17.82 -4.48
C LYS A 368 24.09 16.37 -4.36
N ILE A 369 23.76 15.71 -3.25
CA ILE A 369 24.18 14.33 -2.96
C ILE A 369 23.19 13.32 -3.55
N PHE A 370 21.90 13.61 -3.47
CA PHE A 370 20.81 12.77 -3.95
C PHE A 370 19.77 13.62 -4.70
N PRO A 371 20.01 13.89 -6.00
CA PRO A 371 19.13 14.74 -6.81
C PRO A 371 17.69 14.23 -6.97
N GLN A 372 17.45 12.94 -6.69
CA GLN A 372 16.12 12.32 -6.72
C GLN A 372 15.31 12.55 -5.43
N GLY A 373 15.87 13.25 -4.43
CA GLY A 373 15.12 13.70 -3.27
C GLY A 373 14.08 14.77 -3.61
N PHE A 374 13.34 15.24 -2.62
CA PHE A 374 12.40 16.35 -2.80
C PHE A 374 13.05 17.70 -2.49
N ALA A 375 12.65 18.73 -3.25
CA ALA A 375 12.97 20.12 -2.96
C ALA A 375 11.97 20.70 -1.98
N LEU A 376 12.43 21.62 -1.13
CA LEU A 376 11.54 22.45 -0.31
C LEU A 376 10.90 23.53 -1.19
N ASP A 377 9.65 23.34 -1.58
CA ASP A 377 8.94 24.20 -2.52
C ASP A 377 7.42 24.27 -2.21
N ALA A 378 6.60 24.64 -3.20
CA ALA A 378 5.15 24.70 -3.03
C ALA A 378 4.50 23.33 -2.76
N ALA A 379 5.10 22.24 -3.25
CA ALA A 379 4.65 20.87 -3.05
C ALA A 379 5.27 20.22 -1.79
N HIS A 380 6.35 20.79 -1.24
CA HIS A 380 6.94 20.35 0.03
C HIS A 380 7.33 21.54 0.92
N ARG A 381 6.34 22.17 1.54
CA ARG A 381 6.58 23.33 2.41
C ARG A 381 7.30 22.91 3.69
N PRO A 382 8.36 23.60 4.12
CA PRO A 382 8.96 23.35 5.44
C PRO A 382 7.94 23.65 6.54
N HIS A 383 7.76 22.73 7.48
CA HIS A 383 6.73 22.82 8.51
C HIS A 383 7.12 22.04 9.76
N ILE A 384 6.44 22.32 10.88
CA ILE A 384 6.41 21.46 12.06
C ILE A 384 5.03 20.83 12.14
N THR A 385 4.95 19.52 11.91
CA THR A 385 3.72 18.74 12.09
C THR A 385 3.29 18.76 13.56
N LEU A 386 2.05 19.17 13.83
CA LEU A 386 1.42 19.01 15.15
C LEU A 386 0.65 17.70 15.20
N ILE A 387 -0.20 17.43 14.20
CA ILE A 387 -0.91 16.16 14.07
C ILE A 387 -1.06 15.76 12.60
N GLN A 388 -0.91 14.46 12.32
CA GLN A 388 -1.39 13.86 11.08
C GLN A 388 -2.54 12.90 11.37
N ARG A 389 -3.59 12.96 10.55
CA ARG A 389 -4.81 12.14 10.71
C ARG A 389 -5.47 11.87 9.37
N PHE A 390 -6.17 10.75 9.29
CA PHE A 390 -7.25 10.60 8.32
C PHE A 390 -8.55 11.19 8.88
N VAL A 391 -9.22 12.03 8.09
CA VAL A 391 -10.51 12.63 8.43
C VAL A 391 -11.51 12.40 7.31
N ARG A 392 -12.80 12.34 7.64
CA ARG A 392 -13.83 12.30 6.60
C ARG A 392 -13.78 13.60 5.80
N THR A 393 -13.68 13.50 4.48
CA THR A 393 -13.65 14.65 3.56
C THR A 393 -14.87 15.56 3.77
N ALA A 394 -16.04 14.97 4.04
CA ALA A 394 -17.27 15.70 4.33
C ALA A 394 -17.25 16.49 5.66
N ASP A 395 -16.33 16.19 6.57
CA ASP A 395 -16.18 16.87 7.86
C ASP A 395 -15.04 17.91 7.86
N LEU A 396 -14.36 18.15 6.73
CA LEU A 396 -13.21 19.06 6.65
C LEU A 396 -13.51 20.47 7.20
N ASP A 397 -14.67 21.05 6.88
CA ASP A 397 -15.05 22.37 7.43
C ASP A 397 -15.18 22.36 8.96
N LYS A 398 -15.63 21.24 9.54
CA LYS A 398 -15.72 21.08 11.00
C LYS A 398 -14.33 20.91 11.61
N VAL A 399 -13.43 20.19 10.93
CA VAL A 399 -12.01 20.09 11.34
C VAL A 399 -11.37 21.48 11.35
N TYR A 400 -11.57 22.29 10.32
CA TYR A 400 -11.04 23.65 10.25
C TYR A 400 -11.56 24.52 11.40
N ALA A 401 -12.87 24.45 11.67
CA ALA A 401 -13.46 25.20 12.77
C ALA A 401 -12.93 24.76 14.14
N ALA A 402 -12.75 23.45 14.35
CA ALA A 402 -12.22 22.91 15.60
C ALA A 402 -10.75 23.28 15.82
N ALA A 403 -9.89 23.05 14.81
CA ALA A 403 -8.48 23.41 14.86
C ALA A 403 -8.27 24.92 15.00
N GLY A 404 -9.04 25.73 14.26
CA GLY A 404 -8.96 27.19 14.33
C GLY A 404 -9.26 27.73 15.73
N LYS A 405 -10.23 27.15 16.46
CA LYS A 405 -10.53 27.54 17.85
C LYS A 405 -9.37 27.24 18.80
N VAL A 406 -8.67 26.13 18.60
CA VAL A 406 -7.49 25.78 19.41
C VAL A 406 -6.34 26.73 19.09
N LEU A 407 -6.02 26.91 17.80
CA LEU A 407 -4.93 27.75 17.34
C LEU A 407 -5.09 29.22 17.76
N ALA A 408 -6.31 29.78 17.68
CA ALA A 408 -6.56 31.17 18.09
C ALA A 408 -6.33 31.40 19.60
N ARG A 409 -6.43 30.36 20.44
CA ARG A 409 -6.21 30.44 21.89
C ARG A 409 -4.75 30.27 22.29
N ALA A 410 -3.92 29.70 21.42
CA ALA A 410 -2.59 29.21 21.79
C ALA A 410 -1.46 30.26 21.65
N ASN A 411 -1.76 31.50 21.24
CA ASN A 411 -0.75 32.54 20.95
C ASN A 411 0.42 31.99 20.10
N VAL A 412 0.09 31.31 19.01
CA VAL A 412 1.04 30.51 18.20
C VAL A 412 2.27 31.30 17.77
N THR A 413 2.09 32.54 17.30
CA THR A 413 3.18 33.42 16.86
C THR A 413 4.05 33.94 18.01
N GLY A 414 3.56 33.85 19.24
CA GLY A 414 4.31 34.18 20.45
C GLY A 414 5.21 33.05 20.96
N ILE A 415 5.05 31.82 20.46
CA ILE A 415 5.86 30.67 20.88
C ILE A 415 7.32 30.88 20.41
N LYS A 416 8.27 30.65 21.32
CA LYS A 416 9.71 30.67 21.03
C LYS A 416 10.27 29.26 21.14
N LEU A 417 10.83 28.77 20.05
CA LEU A 417 11.39 27.42 19.93
C LEU A 417 12.90 27.50 19.70
N GLU A 418 13.63 26.54 20.25
CA GLU A 418 15.07 26.39 20.04
C GLU A 418 15.33 25.15 19.18
N ALA A 419 15.88 25.35 17.98
CA ALA A 419 16.46 24.28 17.18
C ALA A 419 17.80 23.86 17.80
N PHE A 420 18.05 22.56 17.97
CA PHE A 420 19.21 22.10 18.75
C PHE A 420 19.98 20.90 18.17
N LYS A 421 19.46 20.24 17.13
CA LYS A 421 20.19 19.14 16.47
C LYS A 421 19.63 18.80 15.09
N TYR A 422 20.45 18.15 14.28
CA TYR A 422 20.00 17.32 13.17
C TYR A 422 19.50 15.96 13.66
N TYR A 423 18.62 15.34 12.88
CA TYR A 423 18.29 13.93 13.01
C TYR A 423 17.93 13.36 11.62
N TYR A 424 17.78 12.04 11.54
CA TYR A 424 17.09 11.43 10.41
C TYR A 424 16.29 10.20 10.83
N VAL A 425 15.23 9.90 10.07
CA VAL A 425 14.49 8.63 10.14
C VAL A 425 15.03 7.71 9.04
N PRO A 426 15.57 6.51 9.36
CA PRO A 426 16.09 5.59 8.37
C PRO A 426 14.98 4.99 7.50
N SER A 427 15.23 4.87 6.20
CA SER A 427 14.39 4.15 5.22
C SER A 427 15.30 3.43 4.22
N ASN A 428 15.50 2.12 4.41
CA ASN A 428 16.45 1.31 3.66
C ASN A 428 17.86 1.94 3.65
N ASP A 429 18.39 2.27 2.46
CA ASP A 429 19.69 2.91 2.25
C ASP A 429 19.66 4.44 2.35
N LEU A 430 18.46 5.02 2.46
CA LEU A 430 18.22 6.45 2.58
C LEU A 430 17.77 6.82 4.01
N GLY A 431 17.73 8.12 4.30
CA GLY A 431 17.10 8.65 5.49
C GLY A 431 16.37 9.96 5.21
N LEU A 432 15.23 10.17 5.88
CA LEU A 432 14.51 11.45 5.91
C LEU A 432 15.15 12.32 6.99
N SER A 433 15.90 13.32 6.59
CA SER A 433 16.61 14.24 7.48
C SER A 433 15.71 15.37 7.96
N GLY A 434 16.00 15.92 9.14
CA GLY A 434 15.38 17.16 9.60
C GLY A 434 16.15 17.88 10.70
N ILE A 435 15.67 19.08 11.03
CA ILE A 435 16.15 19.93 12.13
C ILE A 435 15.15 19.82 13.28
N VAL A 436 15.61 19.44 14.46
CA VAL A 436 14.76 19.21 15.63
C VAL A 436 14.71 20.44 16.53
N ALA A 437 13.51 20.82 16.92
CA ALA A 437 13.24 21.81 17.95
C ALA A 437 13.07 21.15 19.33
N ARG A 438 13.45 21.84 20.41
CA ARG A 438 13.13 21.38 21.76
C ARG A 438 11.61 21.45 21.98
N PRO A 439 10.96 20.38 22.48
CA PRO A 439 9.58 20.45 22.94
C PRO A 439 9.45 21.49 24.06
N THR A 440 8.39 22.30 24.03
CA THR A 440 8.02 23.21 25.13
C THR A 440 6.64 22.81 25.68
N ALA A 441 6.33 23.24 26.91
CA ALA A 441 5.04 22.94 27.53
C ALA A 441 3.87 23.54 26.72
N GLU A 442 4.06 24.73 26.14
CA GLU A 442 3.08 25.40 25.28
C GLU A 442 2.83 24.60 24.00
N LEU A 443 3.89 24.08 23.37
CA LEU A 443 3.78 23.31 22.13
C LEU A 443 3.15 21.94 22.36
N LEU A 444 3.52 21.26 23.46
CA LEU A 444 2.90 20.00 23.87
C LEU A 444 1.41 20.19 24.17
N LYS A 445 1.05 21.24 24.92
CA LYS A 445 -0.35 21.57 25.19
C LYS A 445 -1.13 21.87 23.90
N LEU A 446 -0.54 22.64 22.98
CA LEU A 446 -1.17 22.94 21.69
C LEU A 446 -1.44 21.65 20.90
N GLN A 447 -0.49 20.72 20.85
CA GLN A 447 -0.68 19.44 20.20
C GLN A 447 -1.82 18.64 20.85
N ASP A 448 -1.82 18.51 22.17
CA ASP A 448 -2.85 17.76 22.91
C ASP A 448 -4.26 18.33 22.68
N ASP A 449 -4.40 19.66 22.72
CA ASP A 449 -5.68 20.33 22.46
C ASP A 449 -6.15 20.09 21.01
N LEU A 450 -5.24 20.05 20.02
CA LEU A 450 -5.56 19.72 18.63
C LEU A 450 -5.98 18.25 18.47
N VAL A 451 -5.27 17.32 19.11
CA VAL A 451 -5.62 15.89 19.11
C VAL A 451 -7.05 15.72 19.61
N ALA A 452 -7.39 16.33 20.75
CA ALA A 452 -8.73 16.25 21.33
C ALA A 452 -9.80 16.90 20.43
N ALA A 453 -9.51 18.07 19.86
CA ALA A 453 -10.47 18.81 19.05
C ALA A 453 -10.80 18.13 17.71
N VAL A 454 -9.83 17.43 17.10
CA VAL A 454 -10.00 16.79 15.79
C VAL A 454 -10.52 15.36 15.89
N ALA A 455 -10.33 14.68 17.02
CA ALA A 455 -10.73 13.28 17.23
C ALA A 455 -12.15 12.91 16.72
N PRO A 456 -13.21 13.71 16.92
CA PRO A 456 -14.56 13.35 16.45
C PRO A 456 -14.70 13.19 14.94
N PHE A 457 -13.82 13.81 14.14
CA PHE A 457 -13.90 13.85 12.68
C PHE A 457 -13.04 12.78 11.99
N THR A 458 -12.30 12.02 12.79
CA THR A 458 -11.25 11.15 12.30
C THR A 458 -11.79 9.79 11.90
N VAL A 459 -11.08 9.15 10.98
CA VAL A 459 -11.19 7.74 10.67
C VAL A 459 -9.84 7.09 10.93
N THR A 460 -9.83 5.77 10.96
CA THR A 460 -8.69 4.99 11.45
C THR A 460 -7.59 4.84 10.42
N SER A 461 -7.95 4.82 9.14
CA SER A 461 -7.04 4.67 8.01
C SER A 461 -7.61 5.36 6.76
N GLY A 462 -6.84 5.36 5.68
CA GLY A 462 -7.24 5.86 4.37
C GLY A 462 -6.52 5.11 3.26
N THR A 463 -6.83 5.51 2.02
CA THR A 463 -6.30 4.91 0.80
C THR A 463 -5.38 5.91 0.11
N SER A 464 -4.76 5.55 -1.03
CA SER A 464 -3.96 6.52 -1.79
C SER A 464 -4.77 7.75 -2.23
N ALA A 465 -6.09 7.63 -2.46
CA ALA A 465 -6.97 8.76 -2.75
C ALA A 465 -7.09 9.79 -1.62
N ALA A 466 -6.74 9.42 -0.38
CA ALA A 466 -6.75 10.37 0.72
C ALA A 466 -5.60 11.39 0.61
N PHE A 467 -4.58 11.11 -0.18
CA PHE A 467 -3.38 11.92 -0.36
C PHE A 467 -3.39 12.69 -1.68
N VAL A 468 -2.55 13.72 -1.76
CA VAL A 468 -2.18 14.35 -3.03
C VAL A 468 -1.18 13.45 -3.74
N THR A 469 -1.55 12.98 -4.93
CA THR A 469 -0.70 12.16 -5.78
C THR A 469 -0.43 12.85 -7.11
N THR A 470 0.63 12.43 -7.81
CA THR A 470 0.94 12.93 -9.16
C THR A 470 0.54 11.88 -10.20
N SER A 471 0.58 12.20 -11.49
CA SER A 471 0.33 11.20 -12.53
C SER A 471 1.34 10.05 -12.52
N ASP A 472 2.54 10.31 -12.00
CA ASP A 472 3.69 9.42 -12.09
C ASP A 472 3.91 8.66 -10.77
N ASP A 473 3.23 9.06 -9.69
CA ASP A 473 3.29 8.45 -8.36
C ASP A 473 1.90 8.51 -7.69
N ARG A 474 1.01 7.63 -8.15
CA ARG A 474 -0.41 7.55 -7.76
C ARG A 474 -0.70 6.65 -6.56
N VAL A 475 0.21 5.73 -6.25
CA VAL A 475 0.08 4.79 -5.13
C VAL A 475 0.96 5.27 -3.99
N ILE A 476 0.34 5.54 -2.85
CA ILE A 476 1.04 5.92 -1.62
C ILE A 476 1.65 4.67 -0.99
N ASP A 477 2.88 4.82 -0.49
CA ASP A 477 3.56 3.75 0.25
C ASP A 477 2.68 3.26 1.42
N PRO A 478 2.38 1.94 1.52
CA PRO A 478 1.63 1.38 2.64
C PRO A 478 2.21 1.75 4.01
N PHE A 479 3.52 1.94 4.13
CA PHE A 479 4.17 2.42 5.35
C PHE A 479 3.70 3.84 5.72
N LEU A 480 3.51 4.74 4.75
CA LEU A 480 3.02 6.09 5.01
C LEU A 480 1.56 6.05 5.49
N ILE A 481 0.74 5.17 4.92
CA ILE A 481 -0.64 4.98 5.39
C ILE A 481 -0.65 4.50 6.85
N ASP A 482 0.19 3.52 7.23
CA ASP A 482 0.32 3.08 8.62
C ASP A 482 0.84 4.20 9.53
N TYR A 483 1.83 4.97 9.05
CA TYR A 483 2.40 6.10 9.78
C TYR A 483 1.33 7.14 10.14
N VAL A 484 0.50 7.56 9.18
CA VAL A 484 -0.60 8.50 9.43
C VAL A 484 -1.68 7.90 10.34
N SER A 485 -2.02 6.62 10.14
CA SER A 485 -3.00 5.89 10.95
C SER A 485 -2.58 5.83 12.43
N THR A 486 -1.28 5.66 12.66
CA THR A 486 -0.69 5.49 13.99
C THR A 486 0.03 6.74 14.50
N PHE A 487 -0.13 7.89 13.83
CA PHE A 487 0.60 9.11 14.15
C PHE A 487 0.38 9.53 15.60
N VAL A 488 -0.88 9.70 16.03
CA VAL A 488 -1.22 10.14 17.39
C VAL A 488 -0.63 9.20 18.46
N PRO A 489 -0.92 7.89 18.47
CA PRO A 489 -0.36 7.01 19.50
C PRO A 489 1.18 6.88 19.47
N LYS A 490 1.85 7.16 18.35
CA LYS A 490 3.31 7.00 18.21
C LYS A 490 4.13 8.29 18.27
N ASN A 491 3.56 9.45 17.99
CA ASN A 491 4.30 10.71 17.76
C ASN A 491 3.76 11.93 18.54
N THR A 492 2.90 11.74 19.54
CA THR A 492 2.41 12.84 20.41
C THR A 492 2.89 12.71 21.85
N ALA A 493 2.63 13.73 22.67
CA ALA A 493 2.98 13.77 24.09
C ALA A 493 4.48 13.51 24.32
N GLU A 494 4.86 12.56 25.17
CA GLU A 494 6.26 12.24 25.49
C GLU A 494 7.08 11.76 24.27
N ARG A 495 6.40 11.31 23.21
CA ARG A 495 7.03 10.85 21.95
C ARG A 495 7.12 11.95 20.91
N PHE A 496 6.61 13.15 21.20
CA PHE A 496 6.62 14.25 20.26
C PHE A 496 8.03 14.80 20.05
N SER A 497 8.47 14.78 18.80
CA SER A 497 9.74 15.34 18.36
C SER A 497 9.47 16.41 17.30
N PRO A 498 9.20 17.68 17.69
CA PRO A 498 8.92 18.74 16.73
C PRO A 498 10.15 18.98 15.86
N HIS A 499 9.96 18.93 14.55
CA HIS A 499 11.05 19.04 13.60
C HIS A 499 10.56 19.63 12.28
N VAL A 500 11.51 20.12 11.49
CA VAL A 500 11.32 20.49 10.08
C VAL A 500 12.11 19.52 9.22
N SER A 501 11.44 18.77 8.35
CA SER A 501 12.11 17.87 7.41
C SER A 501 12.89 18.67 6.36
N THR A 502 14.08 18.19 6.02
CA THR A 502 15.04 18.89 5.14
C THR A 502 15.45 18.09 3.91
N GLY A 503 14.83 16.93 3.65
CA GLY A 503 15.06 16.12 2.44
C GLY A 503 15.54 14.70 2.69
N LEU A 504 15.75 13.97 1.59
CA LEU A 504 16.29 12.61 1.57
C LEU A 504 17.76 12.62 1.19
N ALA A 505 18.56 11.80 1.86
CA ALA A 505 19.94 11.54 1.48
C ALA A 505 20.38 10.12 1.89
N PRO A 506 21.48 9.59 1.32
CA PRO A 506 22.05 8.31 1.72
C PRO A 506 22.41 8.32 3.21
N ARG A 507 22.16 7.20 3.90
CA ARG A 507 22.44 7.10 5.35
C ARG A 507 23.89 7.36 5.70
N THR A 508 24.82 6.92 4.85
CA THR A 508 26.26 7.17 5.03
C THR A 508 26.65 8.65 5.00
N TYR A 509 25.88 9.48 4.30
CA TYR A 509 26.03 10.93 4.33
C TYR A 509 25.39 11.51 5.61
N LEU A 510 24.18 11.07 5.95
CA LEU A 510 23.45 11.56 7.11
C LEU A 510 24.15 11.21 8.43
N ASP A 511 24.77 10.03 8.53
CA ASP A 511 25.56 9.65 9.70
C ASP A 511 26.74 10.63 9.93
N LYS A 512 27.33 11.17 8.86
CA LYS A 512 28.35 12.22 8.96
C LYS A 512 27.75 13.55 9.38
N LEU A 513 26.61 13.94 8.80
CA LEU A 513 25.89 15.17 9.18
C LEU A 513 25.57 15.20 10.68
N LEU A 514 25.22 14.05 11.28
CA LEU A 514 24.97 13.97 12.72
C LEU A 514 26.22 14.15 13.60
N THR A 515 27.42 14.06 13.03
CA THR A 515 28.69 14.32 13.75
C THR A 515 29.17 15.76 13.63
N GLU A 516 28.57 16.55 12.74
CA GLU A 516 28.90 17.96 12.58
C GLU A 516 28.36 18.78 13.77
N PRO A 517 29.08 19.84 14.20
CA PRO A 517 28.59 20.72 15.24
C PRO A 517 27.27 21.38 14.79
N PHE A 518 26.27 21.35 15.66
CA PHE A 518 25.01 22.05 15.46
C PHE A 518 24.99 23.30 16.34
N GLU A 519 24.99 24.48 15.72
CA GLU A 519 24.82 25.75 16.42
C GLU A 519 23.32 25.98 16.72
N PRO A 520 22.88 25.97 18.00
CA PRO A 520 21.49 26.18 18.34
C PRO A 520 21.00 27.56 17.92
N PHE A 521 19.75 27.64 17.45
CA PHE A 521 19.14 28.91 17.07
C PHE A 521 17.66 28.96 17.47
N THR A 522 17.20 30.18 17.78
CA THR A 522 15.81 30.43 18.13
C THR A 522 15.00 30.81 16.89
N PHE A 523 13.77 30.31 16.84
CA PHE A 523 12.80 30.67 15.82
C PHE A 523 11.39 30.67 16.43
N SER A 524 10.42 31.21 15.70
CA SER A 524 9.00 31.18 16.04
C SER A 524 8.17 30.61 14.90
N PRO A 525 7.00 30.04 15.20
CA PRO A 525 5.96 29.84 14.20
C PRO A 525 5.52 31.19 13.61
N ALA A 526 5.50 31.31 12.30
CA ALA A 526 4.95 32.46 11.57
C ALA A 526 3.47 32.27 11.22
N GLY A 527 2.99 31.03 11.18
CA GLY A 527 1.62 30.70 10.81
C GLY A 527 1.23 29.28 11.21
N ALA A 528 -0.01 28.91 10.91
CA ALA A 528 -0.50 27.54 11.01
C ALA A 528 -1.51 27.27 9.90
N ALA A 529 -1.59 26.01 9.50
CA ALA A 529 -2.42 25.60 8.38
C ALA A 529 -2.83 24.13 8.49
N VAL A 530 -3.86 23.77 7.74
CA VAL A 530 -4.18 22.39 7.40
C VAL A 530 -3.76 22.13 5.96
N TYR A 531 -2.96 21.10 5.75
CA TYR A 531 -2.56 20.61 4.43
C TYR A 531 -3.14 19.20 4.21
N GLN A 532 -3.40 18.87 2.95
CA GLN A 532 -3.53 17.49 2.52
C GLN A 532 -2.12 16.92 2.32
N LEU A 533 -1.90 15.74 2.90
CA LEU A 533 -0.64 15.02 2.80
C LEU A 533 -0.43 14.52 1.36
N GLY A 534 0.81 14.50 0.88
CA GLY A 534 1.20 13.76 -0.32
C GLY A 534 2.20 12.65 0.01
N GLN A 535 2.94 12.20 -1.01
CA GLN A 535 3.99 11.19 -0.83
C GLN A 535 5.02 11.62 0.22
N PHE A 536 5.67 10.68 0.89
CA PHE A 536 6.64 10.92 1.97
C PHE A 536 6.12 11.73 3.17
N GLY A 537 4.80 11.91 3.30
CA GLY A 537 4.20 12.76 4.33
C GLY A 537 4.36 14.26 4.05
N THR A 538 4.64 14.64 2.80
CA THR A 538 4.71 16.04 2.34
C THR A 538 3.45 16.84 2.73
N ALA A 539 3.61 18.09 3.15
CA ALA A 539 2.53 19.07 3.18
C ALA A 539 2.21 19.57 1.75
N ALA A 540 1.53 18.73 0.96
CA ALA A 540 1.47 18.87 -0.50
C ALA A 540 0.44 19.88 -1.03
N LYS A 541 -0.74 19.95 -0.40
CA LYS A 541 -1.80 20.91 -0.82
C LYS A 541 -2.37 21.63 0.38
N LYS A 542 -2.16 22.95 0.45
CA LYS A 542 -2.78 23.79 1.48
C LYS A 542 -4.30 23.72 1.33
N LEU A 543 -4.98 23.25 2.37
CA LEU A 543 -6.44 23.18 2.43
C LEU A 543 -7.04 24.38 3.16
N ARG A 544 -6.40 24.79 4.26
CA ARG A 544 -6.84 25.92 5.08
C ARG A 544 -5.65 26.63 5.69
N GLU A 545 -5.65 27.96 5.62
CA GLU A 545 -4.76 28.81 6.39
C GLU A 545 -5.53 29.43 7.56
N PHE A 546 -4.85 29.62 8.69
CA PHE A 546 -5.39 30.32 9.84
C PHE A 546 -4.74 31.68 9.98
N ASP A 547 -5.57 32.71 10.11
CA ASP A 547 -5.10 34.05 10.46
C ASP A 547 -4.79 34.08 11.96
N LEU A 548 -3.50 34.17 12.29
CA LEU A 548 -3.00 34.19 13.67
C LEU A 548 -2.50 35.58 14.06
N ARG A 549 -2.86 36.62 13.29
CA ARG A 549 -2.58 38.00 13.67
C ARG A 549 -3.32 38.32 14.99
N PRO A 550 -2.62 38.93 15.96
CA PRO A 550 -3.16 39.20 17.29
C PRO A 550 -4.35 40.16 17.29
#